data_AF-A0A7Y8VRJ2-F1
#
_entry.id   AF-A0A7Y8VRJ2-F1
#
_cell.length_a   1.000
_cell.length_b   1.000
_cell.length_c   1.000
_cell.angle_alpha   90.00
_cell.angle_beta   90.00
_cell.angle_gamma   90.00
#
_symmetry.space_group_name_H-M   'P 1'
#
loop_
_entity.id
_entity.type
_entity.pdbx_description
1 polymer ?
#
loop_
_entity_poly.entity_id
_entity_poly.type
_entity_poly.pdbx_seq_one_letter_code
_entity_poly.pdbx_strand_id
1 'polypeptide(L)'
;MRKGKRVVVTDGVSANGDKLVRGFASYGASTAFFYSHSYDKALVLSREASALNIRCKIAKLDSLWSAREVLRGYFDDEFDTLVCNIDLANDTDFDDMSGEKWRREVIAEIDGLFYTIRALRPFMNRNGGSIIIAAAKDENSGFASKIMESYIEGLTRSLSESMRSVGIHVNAIIYRNSDYAGSHVFEAVRQLASSDSSFITGQIIRL
;
A
#
# COMPACT_ATOMS: atom_id res chain seq x y z
N MET A 1 -3.53 -9.58 14.92
CA MET A 1 -2.86 -10.25 13.78
C MET A 1 -2.03 -11.41 14.33
N ARG A 2 -2.11 -12.60 13.71
CA ARG A 2 -1.30 -13.76 14.11
C ARG A 2 0.14 -13.59 13.62
N LYS A 3 1.10 -14.09 14.40
CA LYS A 3 2.51 -14.25 13.98
C LYS A 3 2.55 -15.08 12.69
N GLY A 4 3.40 -14.69 11.73
CA GLY A 4 3.59 -15.41 10.47
C GLY A 4 2.69 -14.98 9.30
N LYS A 5 1.86 -13.93 9.44
CA LYS A 5 1.18 -13.34 8.27
C LYS A 5 2.20 -12.86 7.23
N ARG A 6 1.92 -13.11 5.95
CA ARG A 6 2.76 -12.70 4.82
C ARG A 6 2.25 -11.37 4.29
N VAL A 7 3.06 -10.31 4.38
CA VAL A 7 2.65 -8.94 4.12
C VAL A 7 3.54 -8.30 3.07
N VAL A 8 2.93 -7.70 2.04
CA VAL A 8 3.60 -6.88 1.04
C VAL A 8 3.26 -5.41 1.29
N VAL A 9 4.27 -4.53 1.34
CA VAL A 9 4.10 -3.07 1.46
C VAL A 9 4.68 -2.37 0.23
N THR A 10 3.88 -1.58 -0.50
CA THR A 10 4.42 -0.72 -1.58
C THR A 10 5.17 0.47 -0.99
N ASP A 11 6.11 1.04 -1.75
CA ASP A 11 6.87 2.24 -1.35
C ASP A 11 7.40 2.22 0.09
N GLY A 12 7.90 1.06 0.52
CA GLY A 12 8.28 0.80 1.91
C GLY A 12 9.47 1.60 2.44
N VAL A 13 10.10 2.43 1.61
CA VAL A 13 11.20 3.34 2.00
C VAL A 13 10.80 4.82 1.97
N SER A 14 9.51 5.10 1.82
CA SER A 14 8.94 6.45 1.90
C SER A 14 8.85 6.94 3.35
N ALA A 15 8.35 8.17 3.55
CA ALA A 15 8.26 8.78 4.89
C ALA A 15 7.33 8.02 5.86
N ASN A 16 6.36 7.28 5.31
CA ASN A 16 5.42 6.49 6.08
C ASN A 16 5.50 4.98 5.79
N GLY A 17 6.01 4.60 4.61
CA GLY A 17 6.16 3.20 4.23
C GLY A 17 7.10 2.42 5.17
N ASP A 18 8.18 3.04 5.64
CA ASP A 18 9.15 2.35 6.50
C ASP A 18 8.58 2.01 7.87
N LYS A 19 7.74 2.90 8.44
CA LYS A 19 7.00 2.67 9.68
C LYS A 19 6.07 1.47 9.56
N LEU A 20 5.37 1.33 8.43
CA LEU A 20 4.51 0.19 8.15
C LEU A 20 5.33 -1.11 8.07
N VAL A 21 6.45 -1.11 7.34
CA VAL A 21 7.35 -2.28 7.23
C VAL A 21 7.87 -2.71 8.59
N ARG A 22 8.40 -1.76 9.38
CA ARG A 22 8.92 -2.00 10.73
C ARG A 22 7.83 -2.53 11.65
N GLY A 23 6.65 -1.93 11.62
CA GLY A 23 5.53 -2.35 12.45
C GLY A 23 5.09 -3.78 12.13
N PHE A 24 4.90 -4.13 10.85
CA PHE A 24 4.52 -5.49 10.50
C PHE A 24 5.58 -6.52 10.91
N ALA A 25 6.85 -6.21 10.66
CA ALA A 25 7.97 -7.06 11.07
C ALA A 25 8.06 -7.22 12.59
N SER A 26 7.90 -6.15 13.38
CA SER A 26 7.96 -6.21 14.85
C SER A 26 6.82 -7.03 15.45
N TYR A 27 5.68 -7.11 14.76
CA TYR A 27 4.56 -7.99 15.12
C TYR A 27 4.73 -9.43 14.60
N GLY A 28 5.88 -9.76 14.01
CA GLY A 28 6.24 -11.10 13.58
C GLY A 28 5.60 -11.53 12.25
N ALA A 29 5.22 -10.59 11.39
CA ALA A 29 4.87 -10.89 10.01
C ALA A 29 6.12 -11.28 9.20
N SER A 30 5.96 -12.15 8.20
CA SER A 30 6.93 -12.25 7.12
C SER A 30 6.66 -11.10 6.15
N THR A 31 7.56 -10.12 6.08
CA THR A 31 7.31 -8.88 5.36
C THR A 31 8.21 -8.76 4.14
N ALA A 32 7.62 -8.32 3.03
CA ALA A 32 8.32 -7.87 1.84
C ALA A 32 7.87 -6.45 1.51
N PHE A 33 8.75 -5.64 0.90
CA PHE A 33 8.40 -4.29 0.51
C PHE A 33 9.04 -3.86 -0.80
N PHE A 34 8.39 -2.92 -1.48
CA PHE A 34 8.86 -2.36 -2.73
C PHE A 34 9.63 -1.05 -2.51
N TYR A 35 10.63 -0.83 -3.36
CA TYR A 35 11.30 0.46 -3.51
C TYR A 35 11.63 0.72 -4.98
N SER A 36 11.72 1.98 -5.38
CA SER A 36 11.96 2.35 -6.79
C SER A 36 13.42 2.77 -7.05
N HIS A 37 13.96 3.68 -6.23
CA HIS A 37 15.26 4.33 -6.45
C HIS A 37 16.22 4.29 -5.23
N SER A 38 15.69 4.17 -4.01
CA SER A 38 16.48 4.32 -2.76
C SER A 38 17.07 2.99 -2.26
N TYR A 39 18.00 2.40 -3.01
CA TYR A 39 18.59 1.10 -2.66
C TYR A 39 19.23 1.08 -1.27
N ASP A 40 20.02 2.09 -0.90
CA ASP A 40 20.71 2.11 0.39
C ASP A 40 19.72 2.15 1.57
N LYS A 41 18.65 2.96 1.45
CA LYS A 41 17.56 2.97 2.44
C LYS A 41 16.85 1.62 2.52
N ALA A 42 16.60 1.00 1.38
CA ALA A 42 15.97 -0.32 1.32
C ALA A 42 16.84 -1.40 1.98
N LEU A 43 18.16 -1.35 1.78
CA LEU A 43 19.11 -2.28 2.38
C LEU A 43 19.18 -2.13 3.90
N VAL A 44 19.21 -0.89 4.40
CA VAL A 44 19.17 -0.61 5.85
C VAL A 44 17.87 -1.13 6.46
N LEU A 45 16.72 -0.74 5.89
CA LEU A 45 15.41 -1.18 6.39
C LEU A 45 15.26 -2.71 6.35
N SER A 46 15.73 -3.35 5.29
CA SER A 46 15.71 -4.81 5.13
C SER A 46 16.47 -5.52 6.24
N ARG A 47 17.65 -5.01 6.63
CA ARG A 47 18.45 -5.56 7.72
C ARG A 47 17.80 -5.35 9.08
N GLU A 48 17.34 -4.13 9.35
CA GLU A 48 16.77 -3.77 10.65
C GLU A 48 15.42 -4.44 10.92
N ALA A 49 14.57 -4.55 9.89
CA ALA A 49 13.26 -5.17 10.01
C ALA A 49 13.26 -6.67 9.65
N SER A 50 14.39 -7.24 9.23
CA SER A 50 14.45 -8.62 8.68
C SER A 50 13.39 -8.87 7.59
N ALA A 51 13.20 -7.89 6.70
CA ALA A 51 12.17 -7.88 5.66
C ALA A 51 12.81 -7.95 4.26
N LEU A 52 12.14 -8.62 3.32
CA LEU A 52 12.61 -8.70 1.94
C LEU A 52 12.40 -7.37 1.19
N ASN A 53 13.47 -6.77 0.68
CA ASN A 53 13.37 -5.62 -0.21
C ASN A 53 13.33 -6.06 -1.68
N ILE A 54 12.45 -5.44 -2.49
CA ILE A 54 12.32 -5.73 -3.92
C ILE A 54 12.29 -4.41 -4.69
N ARG A 55 13.16 -4.28 -5.70
CA ARG A 55 13.12 -3.11 -6.59
C ARG A 55 11.90 -3.22 -7.50
N CYS A 56 10.92 -2.34 -7.33
CA CYS A 56 9.71 -2.31 -8.12
C CYS A 56 9.24 -0.88 -8.38
N LYS A 57 9.02 -0.54 -9.65
CA LYS A 57 8.33 0.70 -10.06
C LYS A 57 6.86 0.36 -10.33
N ILE A 58 5.97 0.73 -9.41
CA ILE A 58 4.55 0.32 -9.46
C ILE A 58 3.81 0.82 -10.71
N ALA A 59 4.21 1.97 -11.27
CA ALA A 59 3.67 2.49 -12.53
C ALA A 59 4.15 1.71 -13.78
N LYS A 60 4.88 0.59 -13.63
CA LYS A 60 5.37 -0.25 -14.73
C LYS A 60 4.98 -1.72 -14.51
N LEU A 61 4.08 -2.26 -15.34
CA LEU A 61 3.62 -3.65 -15.25
C LEU A 61 4.76 -4.68 -15.29
N ASP A 62 5.75 -4.52 -16.17
CA ASP A 62 6.91 -5.44 -16.23
C ASP A 62 7.70 -5.50 -14.92
N SER A 63 7.79 -4.36 -14.22
CA SER A 63 8.45 -4.28 -12.93
C SER A 63 7.67 -5.06 -11.87
N LEU A 64 6.34 -4.98 -11.90
CA LEU A 64 5.46 -5.73 -11.01
C LEU A 64 5.47 -7.23 -11.30
N TRP A 65 5.54 -7.64 -12.57
CA TRP A 65 5.68 -9.06 -12.92
C TRP A 65 7.00 -9.64 -12.42
N SER A 66 8.10 -8.89 -12.54
CA SER A 66 9.39 -9.29 -12.00
C SER A 66 9.35 -9.40 -10.47
N ALA A 67 8.75 -8.41 -9.79
CA ALA A 67 8.58 -8.42 -8.34
C ALA A 67 7.69 -9.58 -7.87
N ARG A 68 6.65 -9.90 -8.64
CA ARG A 68 5.75 -11.03 -8.37
C ARG A 68 6.50 -12.35 -8.30
N GLU A 69 7.37 -12.66 -9.26
CA GLU A 69 8.07 -13.95 -9.26
C GLU A 69 9.02 -14.06 -8.05
N VAL A 70 9.63 -12.96 -7.61
CA VAL A 70 10.41 -12.93 -6.37
C VAL A 70 9.53 -13.18 -5.14
N LEU A 71 8.36 -12.52 -5.07
CA LEU A 71 7.41 -12.71 -3.97
C LEU A 71 6.90 -14.15 -3.88
N ARG A 72 6.61 -14.79 -5.02
CA ARG A 72 6.16 -16.19 -5.07
C ARG A 72 7.18 -17.15 -4.45
N GLY A 73 8.47 -16.95 -4.74
CA GLY A 73 9.53 -17.74 -4.12
C GLY A 73 9.72 -17.44 -2.63
N TYR A 74 9.52 -16.19 -2.20
CA TYR A 74 9.70 -15.79 -0.80
C TYR A 74 8.56 -16.24 0.12
N PHE A 75 7.34 -16.31 -0.42
CA PHE A 75 6.12 -16.55 0.36
C PHE A 75 5.44 -17.89 0.09
N ASP A 76 6.12 -18.79 -0.63
CA ASP A 76 5.59 -20.09 -1.05
C ASP A 76 4.23 -19.95 -1.78
N ASP A 77 4.25 -19.15 -2.85
CA ASP A 77 3.14 -18.95 -3.80
C ASP A 77 1.86 -18.27 -3.27
N GLU A 78 1.83 -17.76 -2.04
CA GLU A 78 0.65 -17.06 -1.51
C GLU A 78 1.01 -15.98 -0.49
N PHE A 79 0.22 -14.91 -0.36
CA PHE A 79 0.40 -13.93 0.74
C PHE A 79 -0.93 -13.38 1.26
N ASP A 80 -0.93 -12.81 2.47
CA ASP A 80 -2.16 -12.51 3.19
C ASP A 80 -2.60 -11.05 3.06
N THR A 81 -1.65 -10.11 3.08
CA THR A 81 -1.96 -8.68 3.13
C THR A 81 -1.15 -7.90 2.12
N LEU A 82 -1.83 -7.09 1.31
CA LEU A 82 -1.23 -6.05 0.48
C LEU A 82 -1.50 -4.68 1.12
N VAL A 83 -0.45 -3.95 1.48
CA VAL A 83 -0.55 -2.56 1.91
C VAL A 83 -0.04 -1.68 0.79
N CYS A 84 -0.96 -1.00 0.12
CA CYS A 84 -0.64 0.02 -0.86
C CYS A 84 -0.41 1.34 -0.11
N ASN A 85 0.83 1.61 0.27
CA ASN A 85 1.22 2.87 0.90
C ASN A 85 1.40 3.95 -0.18
N ILE A 86 0.86 5.14 0.10
CA ILE A 86 0.91 6.30 -0.80
C ILE A 86 1.14 7.54 0.04
N ASP A 87 2.15 8.33 -0.31
CA ASP A 87 2.33 9.67 0.25
C ASP A 87 1.80 10.69 -0.78
N LEU A 88 0.62 11.25 -0.51
CA LEU A 88 -0.03 12.25 -1.37
C LEU A 88 0.67 13.60 -1.23
N ALA A 89 1.81 13.74 -1.89
CA ALA A 89 2.54 14.99 -1.99
C ALA A 89 2.00 15.81 -3.17
N ASN A 90 1.13 16.78 -2.90
CA ASN A 90 0.94 17.88 -3.86
C ASN A 90 0.21 19.08 -3.26
N ASP A 91 0.90 20.22 -3.24
CA ASP A 91 0.39 21.56 -3.01
C ASP A 91 0.05 22.29 -4.32
N THR A 92 0.19 21.63 -5.48
CA THR A 92 -0.05 22.28 -6.77
C THR A 92 -1.53 22.57 -6.98
N ASP A 93 -1.82 23.84 -7.24
CA ASP A 93 -3.13 24.32 -7.65
C ASP A 93 -3.47 23.91 -9.09
N PHE A 94 -4.76 23.99 -9.44
CA PHE A 94 -5.24 23.55 -10.76
C PHE A 94 -4.56 24.30 -11.91
N ASP A 95 -4.41 25.62 -11.78
CA ASP A 95 -3.84 26.49 -12.83
C ASP A 95 -2.34 26.24 -13.07
N ASP A 96 -1.63 25.73 -12.05
CA ASP A 96 -0.20 25.40 -12.12
C ASP A 96 0.07 23.94 -12.52
N MET A 97 -0.98 23.13 -12.70
CA MET A 97 -0.87 21.72 -13.05
C MET A 97 -0.64 21.53 -14.55
N SER A 98 0.63 21.45 -14.96
CA SER A 98 0.95 21.10 -16.34
C SER A 98 0.56 19.66 -16.68
N GLY A 99 0.24 19.38 -17.95
CA GLY A 99 -0.10 18.02 -18.39
C GLY A 99 1.03 17.00 -18.21
N GLU A 100 2.30 17.44 -18.20
CA GLU A 100 3.43 16.57 -17.88
C GLU A 100 3.47 16.24 -16.38
N LYS A 101 3.31 17.26 -15.53
CA LYS A 101 3.25 17.10 -14.07
C LYS A 101 2.10 16.17 -13.67
N TRP A 102 0.92 16.41 -14.24
CA TRP A 102 -0.27 15.57 -14.07
C TRP A 102 0.01 14.09 -14.39
N ARG A 103 0.62 13.81 -15.55
CA ARG A 103 0.93 12.43 -15.95
C ARG A 103 1.97 11.78 -15.03
N ARG A 104 3.00 12.54 -14.66
CA ARG A 104 4.11 12.03 -13.84
C ARG A 104 3.71 11.78 -12.38
N GLU A 105 2.80 12.58 -11.83
CA GLU A 105 2.48 12.57 -10.40
C GLU A 105 1.11 11.93 -10.13
N VAL A 106 0.05 12.32 -10.84
CA VAL A 106 -1.30 11.82 -10.56
C VAL A 106 -1.58 10.52 -11.30
N ILE A 107 -1.37 10.50 -12.62
CA ILE A 107 -1.66 9.30 -13.42
C ILE A 107 -0.73 8.15 -13.03
N ALA A 108 0.55 8.42 -12.74
CA ALA A 108 1.48 7.39 -12.31
C ALA A 108 1.05 6.68 -11.02
N GLU A 109 0.45 7.40 -10.07
CA GLU A 109 -0.08 6.83 -8.81
C GLU A 109 -1.38 6.06 -9.03
N ILE A 110 -2.29 6.60 -9.84
CA ILE A 110 -3.53 5.91 -10.27
C ILE A 110 -3.19 4.56 -10.92
N ASP A 111 -2.31 4.60 -11.91
CA ASP A 111 -1.81 3.43 -12.62
C ASP A 111 -1.08 2.48 -11.66
N GLY A 112 -0.23 3.02 -10.79
CA GLY A 112 0.53 2.26 -9.81
C GLY A 112 -0.35 1.44 -8.86
N LEU A 113 -1.41 2.04 -8.33
CA LEU A 113 -2.40 1.35 -7.49
C LEU A 113 -3.10 0.23 -8.26
N PHE A 114 -3.64 0.55 -9.43
CA PHE A 114 -4.37 -0.40 -10.25
C PHE A 114 -3.48 -1.57 -10.67
N TYR A 115 -2.30 -1.30 -11.22
CA TYR A 115 -1.36 -2.32 -11.68
C TYR A 115 -0.88 -3.20 -10.54
N THR A 116 -0.55 -2.62 -9.38
CA THR A 116 -0.10 -3.41 -8.22
C THR A 116 -1.17 -4.40 -7.80
N ILE A 117 -2.40 -3.94 -7.57
CA ILE A 117 -3.50 -4.80 -7.16
C ILE A 117 -3.79 -5.85 -8.24
N ARG A 118 -3.83 -5.46 -9.52
CA ARG A 118 -4.10 -6.38 -10.63
C ARG A 118 -3.04 -7.47 -10.78
N ALA A 119 -1.77 -7.12 -10.59
CA ALA A 119 -0.63 -8.03 -10.71
C ALA A 119 -0.51 -8.97 -9.52
N LEU A 120 -0.80 -8.49 -8.30
CA LEU A 120 -0.58 -9.25 -7.07
C LEU A 120 -1.80 -10.05 -6.58
N ARG A 121 -3.02 -9.59 -6.86
CA ARG A 121 -4.27 -10.27 -6.44
C ARG A 121 -4.33 -11.77 -6.79
N PRO A 122 -3.82 -12.28 -7.93
CA PRO A 122 -3.95 -13.70 -8.28
C PRO A 122 -3.36 -14.69 -7.26
N PHE A 123 -2.38 -14.28 -6.45
CA PHE A 123 -1.72 -15.11 -5.44
C PHE A 123 -1.95 -14.61 -4.00
N MET A 124 -2.95 -13.74 -3.80
CA MET A 124 -3.42 -13.43 -2.45
C MET A 124 -4.25 -14.60 -1.89
N ASN A 125 -4.13 -14.81 -0.58
CA ASN A 125 -4.92 -15.74 0.20
C ASN A 125 -6.41 -15.42 0.01
N ARG A 126 -7.18 -16.40 -0.47
CA ARG A 126 -8.63 -16.28 -0.72
C ARG A 126 -9.49 -16.55 0.50
N ASN A 127 -8.89 -16.96 1.61
CA ASN A 127 -9.54 -17.23 2.87
C ASN A 127 -9.28 -16.08 3.88
N GLY A 128 -9.57 -14.84 3.48
CA GLY A 128 -9.42 -13.65 4.32
C GLY A 128 -8.18 -12.82 4.02
N GLY A 129 -7.79 -12.73 2.74
CA GLY A 129 -6.79 -11.78 2.28
C GLY A 129 -7.26 -10.33 2.47
N SER A 130 -6.33 -9.40 2.63
CA SER A 130 -6.65 -7.98 2.89
C SER A 130 -5.82 -7.05 2.01
N ILE A 131 -6.48 -6.13 1.33
CA ILE A 131 -5.87 -5.00 0.62
C ILE A 131 -6.19 -3.74 1.41
N ILE A 132 -5.15 -3.02 1.81
CA ILE A 132 -5.26 -1.80 2.60
C ILE A 132 -4.55 -0.69 1.86
N ILE A 133 -5.29 0.32 1.44
CA ILE A 133 -4.73 1.53 0.85
C ILE A 133 -4.46 2.51 1.99
N ALA A 134 -3.19 2.78 2.29
CA ALA A 134 -2.78 3.70 3.35
C ALA A 134 -2.24 4.98 2.71
N ALA A 135 -3.06 6.03 2.69
CA ALA A 135 -2.74 7.29 2.03
C ALA A 135 -2.49 8.40 3.06
N ALA A 136 -1.24 8.85 3.13
CA ALA A 136 -0.86 10.03 3.90
C ALA A 136 -1.13 11.29 3.06
N LYS A 137 -1.63 12.35 3.67
CA LYS A 137 -1.72 13.67 3.03
C LYS A 137 -1.21 14.78 3.93
N ASP A 138 -0.64 15.81 3.33
CA ASP A 138 -0.21 16.99 4.07
C ASP A 138 -1.39 17.91 4.40
N GLU A 139 -1.19 18.83 5.35
CA GLU A 139 -2.25 19.76 5.79
C GLU A 139 -2.80 20.63 4.65
N ASN A 140 -1.92 21.04 3.74
CA ASN A 140 -2.24 21.87 2.57
C ASN A 140 -2.49 21.03 1.32
N SER A 141 -3.27 19.94 1.44
CA SER A 141 -3.61 19.07 0.31
C SER A 141 -4.26 19.85 -0.85
N GLY A 142 -3.56 19.94 -1.99
CA GLY A 142 -3.96 20.67 -3.20
C GLY A 142 -4.89 19.88 -4.13
N PHE A 143 -5.04 20.36 -5.37
CA PHE A 143 -5.96 19.79 -6.37
C PHE A 143 -5.70 18.28 -6.62
N ALA A 144 -4.45 17.91 -6.88
CA ALA A 144 -4.07 16.52 -7.16
C ALA A 144 -4.37 15.56 -6.00
N SER A 145 -4.11 15.98 -4.75
CA SER A 145 -4.40 15.18 -3.56
C SER A 145 -5.88 14.86 -3.46
N LYS A 146 -6.76 15.84 -3.70
CA LYS A 146 -8.23 15.64 -3.64
C LYS A 146 -8.74 14.69 -4.73
N ILE A 147 -8.16 14.74 -5.92
CA ILE A 147 -8.45 13.77 -6.98
C ILE A 147 -8.02 12.37 -6.56
N MET A 148 -6.81 12.22 -6.01
CA MET A 148 -6.31 10.94 -5.53
C MET A 148 -7.16 10.37 -4.40
N GLU A 149 -7.60 11.19 -3.43
CA GLU A 149 -8.54 10.76 -2.40
C GLU A 149 -9.84 10.21 -3.03
N SER A 150 -10.43 10.95 -3.98
CA SER A 150 -11.65 10.53 -4.67
C SER A 150 -11.46 9.21 -5.44
N TYR A 151 -10.30 9.05 -6.09
CA TYR A 151 -9.93 7.82 -6.78
C TYR A 151 -9.81 6.64 -5.81
N ILE A 152 -9.11 6.84 -4.69
CA ILE A 152 -8.94 5.82 -3.65
C ILE A 152 -10.30 5.38 -3.08
N GLU A 153 -11.22 6.32 -2.83
CA GLU A 153 -12.56 5.98 -2.36
C GLU A 153 -13.33 5.12 -3.38
N GLY A 154 -13.34 5.54 -4.65
CA GLY A 154 -14.03 4.82 -5.73
C GLY A 154 -13.43 3.44 -5.96
N LEU A 155 -12.10 3.36 -6.01
CA LEU A 155 -11.35 2.11 -6.17
C LEU A 155 -11.64 1.15 -5.01
N THR A 156 -11.61 1.64 -3.77
CA THR A 156 -11.87 0.82 -2.57
C THR A 156 -13.25 0.21 -2.60
N ARG A 157 -14.30 1.01 -2.85
CA ARG A 157 -15.69 0.52 -2.93
C ARG A 157 -15.84 -0.49 -4.06
N SER A 158 -15.40 -0.17 -5.27
CA SER A 158 -15.52 -1.04 -6.44
C SER A 158 -14.80 -2.38 -6.28
N LEU A 159 -13.57 -2.36 -5.74
CA LEU A 159 -12.81 -3.59 -5.50
C LEU A 159 -13.39 -4.40 -4.35
N SER A 160 -13.93 -3.77 -3.30
CA SER A 160 -14.55 -4.49 -2.19
C SER A 160 -15.72 -5.35 -2.64
N GLU A 161 -16.54 -4.84 -3.58
CA GLU A 161 -17.65 -5.58 -4.17
C GLU A 161 -17.15 -6.69 -5.10
N SER A 162 -16.20 -6.36 -5.98
CA SER A 162 -15.64 -7.27 -6.98
C SER A 162 -14.87 -8.44 -6.36
N MET A 163 -14.24 -8.23 -5.21
CA MET A 163 -13.40 -9.23 -4.53
C MET A 163 -14.12 -10.02 -3.44
N ARG A 164 -15.37 -9.64 -3.10
CA ARG A 164 -16.17 -10.29 -2.06
C ARG A 164 -16.32 -11.80 -2.28
N SER A 165 -16.53 -12.23 -3.52
CA SER A 165 -16.73 -13.64 -3.88
C SER A 165 -15.47 -14.51 -3.73
N VAL A 166 -14.29 -13.90 -3.63
CA VAL A 166 -13.02 -14.60 -3.47
C VAL A 166 -12.38 -14.37 -2.10
N GLY A 167 -13.15 -13.86 -1.13
CA GLY A 167 -12.72 -13.73 0.26
C GLY A 167 -11.54 -12.79 0.48
N ILE A 168 -11.42 -11.75 -0.35
CA ILE A 168 -10.44 -10.66 -0.16
C ILE A 168 -11.20 -9.39 0.25
N HIS A 169 -10.74 -8.77 1.33
CA HIS A 169 -11.28 -7.52 1.87
C HIS A 169 -10.47 -6.34 1.38
N VAL A 170 -11.12 -5.22 1.08
CA VAL A 170 -10.45 -4.02 0.56
C VAL A 170 -10.91 -2.82 1.35
N ASN A 171 -9.98 -2.11 1.97
CA ASN A 171 -10.28 -0.92 2.79
C ASN A 171 -9.23 0.17 2.52
N ALA A 172 -9.57 1.40 2.86
CA ALA A 172 -8.65 2.53 2.80
C ALA A 172 -8.57 3.26 4.13
N ILE A 173 -7.37 3.78 4.43
CA ILE A 173 -7.10 4.73 5.51
C ILE A 173 -6.49 5.97 4.86
N ILE A 174 -7.15 7.11 5.01
CA ILE A 174 -6.65 8.42 4.57
C ILE A 174 -6.37 9.25 5.80
N TYR A 175 -5.11 9.65 5.99
CA TYR A 175 -4.68 10.28 7.24
C TYR A 175 -3.80 11.50 7.02
N ARG A 176 -3.80 12.41 8.00
CA ARG A 176 -2.87 13.55 7.98
C ARG A 176 -1.46 13.11 8.35
N ASN A 177 -0.50 13.50 7.53
CA ASN A 177 0.92 13.31 7.79
C ASN A 177 1.34 14.21 8.97
N SER A 178 1.43 13.62 10.17
CA SER A 178 1.85 14.31 11.39
C SER A 178 2.71 13.38 12.24
N ASP A 179 3.62 13.95 13.02
CA ASP A 179 4.58 13.19 13.84
C ASP A 179 3.90 12.26 14.86
N TYR A 180 2.64 12.54 15.23
CA TYR A 180 1.87 11.77 16.21
C TYR A 180 0.97 10.67 15.59
N ALA A 181 0.79 10.68 14.27
CA ALA A 181 -0.13 9.76 13.59
C ALA A 181 0.45 8.35 13.38
N GLY A 182 1.79 8.20 13.37
CA GLY A 182 2.45 6.97 12.93
C GLY A 182 2.01 5.70 13.66
N SER A 183 1.90 5.75 15.00
CA SER A 183 1.48 4.58 15.81
C SER A 183 0.00 4.25 15.60
N HIS A 184 -0.88 5.26 15.59
CA HIS A 184 -2.32 5.10 15.41
C HIS A 184 -2.66 4.55 14.02
N VAL A 185 -1.99 5.05 12.99
CA VAL A 185 -2.16 4.59 11.60
C VAL A 185 -1.73 3.13 11.47
N PHE A 186 -0.54 2.78 11.99
CA PHE A 186 -0.09 1.40 11.94
C PHE A 186 -1.05 0.46 12.67
N GLU A 187 -1.55 0.81 13.86
CA GLU A 187 -2.52 -0.02 14.58
C GLU A 187 -3.83 -0.21 13.80
N ALA A 188 -4.35 0.85 13.16
CA ALA A 188 -5.52 0.75 12.28
C ALA A 188 -5.27 -0.17 11.08
N VAL A 189 -4.13 -0.01 10.39
CA VAL A 189 -3.71 -0.89 9.28
C VAL A 189 -3.57 -2.33 9.78
N ARG A 190 -2.95 -2.55 10.93
CA ARG A 190 -2.77 -3.88 11.55
C ARG A 190 -4.10 -4.53 11.92
N GLN A 191 -5.08 -3.76 12.36
CA GLN A 191 -6.42 -4.25 12.69
C GLN A 191 -7.15 -4.70 11.42
N LEU A 192 -7.16 -3.88 10.35
CA LEU A 192 -7.73 -4.25 9.05
C LEU A 192 -7.00 -5.43 8.39
N ALA A 193 -5.72 -5.63 8.72
CA ALA A 193 -4.96 -6.80 8.30
C ALA A 193 -5.24 -8.05 9.18
N SER A 194 -5.97 -7.93 10.29
CA SER A 194 -6.28 -9.07 11.17
C SER A 194 -7.43 -9.91 10.62
N SER A 195 -7.40 -11.22 10.92
CA SER A 195 -8.53 -12.13 10.65
C SER A 195 -9.80 -11.70 11.37
N ASP A 196 -9.67 -11.03 12.51
CA ASP A 196 -10.80 -10.55 13.33
C ASP A 196 -11.57 -9.41 12.65
N SER A 197 -11.07 -8.88 11.53
CA SER A 197 -11.71 -7.84 10.72
C SER A 197 -12.13 -8.36 9.35
N SER A 198 -12.28 -9.68 9.16
CA SER A 198 -12.72 -10.29 7.91
C SER A 198 -14.16 -9.95 7.49
N PHE A 199 -14.91 -9.20 8.31
CA PHE A 199 -16.21 -8.67 7.94
C PHE A 199 -16.14 -7.20 7.51
N ILE A 200 -14.99 -6.55 7.67
CA ILE A 200 -14.78 -5.14 7.35
C ILE A 200 -14.21 -5.05 5.94
N THR A 201 -15.01 -4.56 4.99
CA THR A 201 -14.60 -4.30 3.61
C THR A 201 -15.35 -3.08 3.07
N GLY A 202 -14.78 -2.40 2.08
CA GLY A 202 -15.34 -1.21 1.46
C GLY A 202 -15.29 0.04 2.35
N GLN A 203 -14.56 0.01 3.47
CA GLN A 203 -14.49 1.14 4.41
C GLN A 203 -13.42 2.15 4.02
N ILE A 204 -13.73 3.43 4.25
CA ILE A 204 -12.81 4.55 4.11
C ILE A 204 -12.69 5.18 5.51
N ILE A 205 -11.55 4.94 6.16
CA ILE A 205 -11.27 5.44 7.50
C ILE A 205 -10.45 6.72 7.37
N ARG A 206 -10.83 7.75 8.12
CA ARG A 206 -10.11 9.04 8.15
C ARG A 206 -9.52 9.27 9.53
N LEU A 207 -8.21 9.52 9.59
CA LEU A 207 -7.43 9.72 10.83
C LEU A 207 -6.72 11.08 10.84
#